data_AF-A0A3D5E843-F1
#
_entry.id   AF-A0A3D5E843-F1
#
_cell.length_a   1.000
_cell.length_b   1.000
_cell.length_c   1.000
_cell.angle_alpha   90.00
_cell.angle_beta   90.00
_cell.angle_gamma   90.00
#
_symmetry.space_group_name_H-M   'P 1'
#
loop_
_entity.id
_entity.type
_entity.pdbx_description
1 polymer ?
#
loop_
_entity_poly.entity_id
_entity_poly.type
_entity_poly.pdbx_seq_one_letter_code
_entity_poly.pdbx_strand_id
1 'polypeptide(L)'
;MALKCNKCYFTFGRFQPPTTGHKENFDAVKRIAGSHEYRIYISQSVDTKGNNPLLPDRKLYYMNKMFPTHKGHIYSGPRDPVAVLQDIMMAGFDECVMLVGSDRVQAMQWIHKYNGNDKDFSFRTLDIISSGS
;
A
#
# COMPACT_ATOMS: atom_id res chain seq x y z
N MET A 1 12.68 -20.14 -20.46
CA MET A 1 11.48 -19.45 -19.95
C MET A 1 11.94 -18.43 -18.95
N ALA A 2 11.72 -17.12 -19.19
CA ALA A 2 11.95 -16.13 -18.14
C ALA A 2 10.97 -16.44 -16.99
N LEU A 3 11.46 -16.56 -15.75
CA LEU A 3 10.60 -16.63 -14.57
C LEU A 3 9.62 -15.46 -14.66
N LYS A 4 8.31 -15.75 -14.66
CA LYS A 4 7.28 -14.71 -14.65
C LYS A 4 7.35 -14.01 -13.30
N CYS A 5 8.01 -12.85 -13.25
CA CYS A 5 8.11 -12.02 -12.06
C CYS A 5 6.72 -11.48 -11.74
N ASN A 6 6.17 -11.82 -10.58
CA ASN A 6 4.89 -11.31 -10.12
C ASN A 6 5.16 -10.10 -9.23
N LYS A 7 5.09 -8.91 -9.84
CA LYS A 7 5.32 -7.64 -9.18
C LYS A 7 4.02 -6.99 -8.72
N CYS A 8 3.99 -6.55 -7.46
CA CYS A 8 2.91 -5.75 -6.90
C CYS A 8 3.41 -4.35 -6.55
N TYR A 9 2.67 -3.33 -6.98
CA TYR A 9 2.88 -1.95 -6.53
C TYR A 9 1.87 -1.64 -5.43
N PHE A 10 2.28 -0.99 -4.35
CA PHE A 10 1.32 -0.68 -3.31
C PHE A 10 1.61 0.62 -2.59
N THR A 11 0.57 1.13 -1.95
CA THR A 11 0.70 2.19 -0.96
C THR A 11 -0.08 1.82 0.29
N PHE A 12 0.36 2.32 1.42
CA PHE A 12 -0.28 2.11 2.71
C PHE A 12 -0.45 3.45 3.41
N GLY A 13 -1.62 3.68 3.99
CA GLY A 13 -1.86 4.93 4.70
C GLY A 13 -3.08 4.90 5.61
N ARG A 14 -3.14 5.91 6.48
CA ARG A 14 -4.25 6.10 7.41
C ARG A 14 -5.51 6.52 6.65
N PHE A 15 -5.39 7.50 5.76
CA PHE A 15 -6.49 8.07 4.96
C PHE A 15 -7.69 8.48 5.81
N GLN A 16 -7.43 9.29 6.85
CA GLN A 16 -8.39 9.70 7.89
C GLN A 16 -8.58 11.23 7.89
N PRO A 17 -9.66 11.78 7.30
CA PRO A 17 -10.52 11.18 6.29
C PRO A 17 -9.81 11.09 4.91
N PRO A 18 -10.36 10.35 3.93
CA PRO A 18 -9.86 10.40 2.56
C PRO A 18 -10.05 11.80 1.94
N THR A 19 -9.07 12.28 1.17
CA THR A 19 -9.02 13.62 0.56
C THR A 19 -8.62 13.53 -0.91
N THR A 20 -8.78 14.62 -1.66
CA THR A 20 -8.31 14.70 -3.05
C THR A 20 -6.79 14.58 -3.17
N GLY A 21 -6.01 15.07 -2.20
CA GLY A 21 -4.55 14.86 -2.20
C GLY A 21 -4.16 13.38 -2.14
N HIS A 22 -4.95 12.53 -1.46
CA HIS A 22 -4.70 11.07 -1.51
C HIS A 22 -4.95 10.49 -2.92
N LYS A 23 -5.86 11.08 -3.70
CA LYS A 23 -6.15 10.63 -5.07
C LYS A 23 -4.92 10.73 -5.96
N GLU A 24 -4.14 11.81 -5.85
CA GLU A 24 -2.92 12.00 -6.64
C GLU A 24 -1.90 10.88 -6.39
N ASN A 25 -1.73 10.48 -5.12
CA ASN A 25 -0.90 9.33 -4.75
C ASN A 25 -1.45 8.02 -5.35
N PHE A 26 -2.76 7.79 -5.31
CA PHE A 26 -3.38 6.58 -5.86
C PHE A 26 -3.29 6.50 -7.39
N ASP A 27 -3.49 7.63 -8.07
CA ASP A 27 -3.32 7.75 -9.51
C ASP A 27 -1.85 7.52 -9.90
N ALA A 28 -0.89 8.01 -9.10
CA ALA A 28 0.52 7.76 -9.30
C ALA A 28 0.88 6.28 -9.13
N VAL A 29 0.37 5.61 -8.08
CA VAL A 29 0.53 4.16 -7.87
C VAL A 29 0.05 3.39 -9.10
N LYS A 30 -1.18 3.67 -9.56
CA LYS A 30 -1.75 3.03 -10.75
C LYS A 30 -0.89 3.30 -12.00
N ARG A 31 -0.47 4.55 -12.21
CA ARG A 31 0.33 4.95 -13.38
C ARG A 31 1.69 4.26 -13.42
N ILE A 32 2.38 4.20 -12.27
CA ILE A 32 3.72 3.59 -12.16
C ILE A 32 3.64 2.06 -12.24
N ALA A 33 2.56 1.46 -11.72
CA ALA A 33 2.31 0.03 -11.85
C ALA A 33 2.14 -0.41 -13.32
N GLY A 34 1.57 0.46 -14.16
CA GLY A 34 1.34 0.15 -15.57
C GLY A 34 0.39 -1.04 -15.73
N SER A 35 0.91 -2.15 -16.28
CA SER A 35 0.15 -3.40 -16.44
C SER A 35 0.30 -4.38 -15.26
N HIS A 36 1.14 -4.04 -14.26
CA HIS A 36 1.30 -4.85 -13.05
C HIS A 36 0.15 -4.61 -12.06
N GLU A 37 -0.03 -5.54 -11.13
CA GLU A 37 -1.01 -5.40 -10.06
C GLU A 37 -0.65 -4.20 -9.17
N TYR A 38 -1.67 -3.46 -8.73
CA TYR A 38 -1.50 -2.48 -7.69
C TYR A 38 -2.56 -2.56 -6.60
N ARG A 39 -2.15 -2.21 -5.37
CA ARG A 39 -3.01 -2.29 -4.19
C ARG A 39 -2.88 -1.05 -3.31
N ILE A 40 -4.01 -0.60 -2.79
CA ILE A 40 -4.10 0.53 -1.84
C ILE A 40 -4.57 -0.04 -0.51
N TYR A 41 -3.67 -0.13 0.46
CA TYR A 41 -3.98 -0.66 1.78
C TYR A 41 -4.34 0.45 2.75
N ILE A 42 -5.49 0.30 3.40
CA ILE A 42 -5.94 1.25 4.41
C ILE A 42 -5.55 0.73 5.81
N SER A 43 -4.95 1.58 6.62
CA SER A 43 -4.65 1.25 8.02
C SER A 43 -5.94 0.99 8.80
N GLN A 44 -5.89 -0.01 9.67
CA GLN A 44 -6.97 -0.39 10.58
C GLN A 44 -6.98 0.45 11.88
N SER A 45 -6.12 1.47 11.99
CA SER A 45 -6.07 2.33 13.18
C SER A 45 -7.31 3.21 13.30
N VAL A 46 -7.89 3.22 14.52
CA VAL A 46 -9.04 4.04 14.92
C VAL A 46 -8.75 4.65 16.28
N ASP A 47 -9.05 5.94 16.44
CA ASP A 47 -9.11 6.63 17.72
C ASP A 47 -10.31 7.58 17.74
N THR A 48 -11.11 7.53 18.80
CA THR A 48 -12.37 8.30 18.87
C THR A 48 -12.16 9.77 19.22
N LYS A 49 -10.98 10.13 19.73
CA LYS A 49 -10.63 11.50 20.15
C LYS A 49 -9.41 12.06 19.41
N GLY A 50 -8.88 11.36 18.41
CA GLY A 50 -7.63 11.73 17.75
C GLY A 50 -7.79 11.93 16.24
N ASN A 51 -6.70 11.59 15.53
CA ASN A 51 -6.57 11.82 14.09
C ASN A 51 -7.11 10.68 13.23
N ASN A 52 -7.68 9.62 13.83
CA ASN A 52 -8.20 8.46 13.13
C ASN A 52 -9.69 8.19 13.45
N PRO A 53 -10.60 9.14 13.18
CA PRO A 53 -11.99 9.04 13.63
C PRO A 53 -12.85 8.03 12.85
N LEU A 54 -12.50 7.67 11.60
CA LEU A 54 -13.33 6.74 10.81
C LEU A 54 -12.96 5.29 11.10
N LEU A 55 -14.00 4.48 11.36
CA LEU A 55 -13.90 3.02 11.36
C LEU A 55 -13.42 2.50 9.98
N PRO A 56 -12.69 1.38 9.90
CA PRO A 56 -12.15 0.86 8.66
C PRO A 56 -13.22 0.66 7.57
N ASP A 57 -14.38 0.10 7.90
CA ASP A 57 -15.46 -0.11 6.93
C ASP A 57 -16.03 1.20 6.39
N ARG A 58 -16.14 2.22 7.25
CA ARG A 58 -16.60 3.55 6.82
C ARG A 58 -15.56 4.21 5.92
N LYS A 59 -14.28 4.07 6.24
CA LYS A 59 -13.18 4.56 5.41
C LYS A 59 -13.17 3.86 4.05
N LEU A 60 -13.28 2.53 4.01
CA LEU A 60 -13.37 1.76 2.77
C LEU A 60 -14.58 2.20 1.93
N TYR A 61 -15.73 2.38 2.55
CA TYR A 61 -16.94 2.88 1.88
C TYR A 61 -16.69 4.24 1.21
N TYR A 62 -16.15 5.21 1.94
CA TYR A 62 -15.88 6.54 1.38
C TYR A 62 -14.78 6.51 0.32
N MET A 63 -13.70 5.75 0.52
CA MET A 63 -12.65 5.63 -0.48
C MET A 63 -13.16 5.03 -1.80
N ASN A 64 -13.99 3.98 -1.75
CA ASN A 64 -14.62 3.43 -2.96
C ASN A 64 -15.58 4.41 -3.65
N LYS A 65 -16.27 5.26 -2.87
CA LYS A 65 -17.18 6.28 -3.41
C LYS A 65 -16.43 7.46 -4.03
N MET A 66 -15.36 7.91 -3.39
CA MET A 66 -14.56 9.06 -3.83
C MET A 66 -13.60 8.72 -4.95
N PHE A 67 -13.12 7.47 -5.00
CA PHE A 67 -12.10 7.03 -5.95
C PHE A 67 -12.56 5.82 -6.76
N PRO A 68 -13.63 5.96 -7.57
CA PRO A 68 -14.22 4.84 -8.31
C PRO A 68 -13.23 4.16 -9.26
N THR A 69 -12.25 4.89 -9.79
CA THR A 69 -11.16 4.36 -10.64
C THR A 69 -10.27 3.33 -9.94
N HIS A 70 -10.24 3.34 -8.62
CA HIS A 70 -9.46 2.41 -7.79
C HIS A 70 -10.33 1.38 -7.06
N LYS A 71 -11.64 1.38 -7.31
CA LYS A 71 -12.54 0.38 -6.75
C LYS A 71 -12.07 -1.01 -7.18
N GLY A 72 -11.99 -1.94 -6.23
CA GLY A 72 -11.42 -3.28 -6.44
C GLY A 72 -9.91 -3.38 -6.18
N HIS A 73 -9.21 -2.24 -6.06
CA HIS A 73 -7.79 -2.19 -5.67
C HIS A 73 -7.58 -1.61 -4.26
N ILE A 74 -8.65 -1.32 -3.52
CA ILE A 74 -8.59 -0.79 -2.15
C ILE A 74 -8.89 -1.92 -1.16
N TYR A 75 -7.94 -2.18 -0.26
CA TYR A 75 -7.96 -3.32 0.65
C TYR A 75 -8.08 -2.84 2.10
N SER A 76 -9.02 -3.44 2.85
CA SER A 76 -9.20 -3.17 4.28
C SER A 76 -8.18 -3.94 5.12
N GLY A 77 -6.98 -3.38 5.19
CA GLY A 77 -5.88 -3.96 5.97
C GLY A 77 -5.14 -5.06 5.20
N PRO A 78 -4.06 -5.62 5.78
CA PRO A 78 -3.72 -5.67 7.23
C PRO A 78 -3.36 -4.35 7.93
N ARG A 79 -3.21 -4.40 9.28
CA ARG A 79 -3.13 -3.21 10.16
C ARG A 79 -1.93 -2.30 9.88
N ASP A 80 -0.77 -2.86 9.57
CA ASP A 80 0.53 -2.19 9.46
C ASP A 80 1.31 -2.65 8.21
N PRO A 81 2.39 -1.93 7.81
CA PRO A 81 3.13 -2.23 6.59
C PRO A 81 3.76 -3.63 6.53
N VAL A 82 4.20 -4.20 7.65
CA VAL A 82 4.84 -5.54 7.66
C VAL A 82 3.78 -6.59 7.36
N ALA A 83 2.64 -6.52 8.03
CA ALA A 83 1.53 -7.42 7.77
C ALA A 83 0.99 -7.27 6.32
N VAL A 84 0.97 -6.05 5.78
CA VAL A 84 0.63 -5.82 4.36
C VAL A 84 1.61 -6.52 3.42
N LEU A 85 2.90 -6.45 3.69
CA LEU A 85 3.92 -7.13 2.89
C LEU A 85 3.78 -8.66 2.98
N GLN A 86 3.39 -9.20 4.14
CA GLN A 86 3.03 -10.62 4.28
C GLN A 86 1.82 -11.00 3.42
N ASP A 87 0.76 -10.20 3.43
CA ASP A 87 -0.43 -10.43 2.60
C ASP A 87 -0.09 -10.44 1.10
N ILE A 88 0.72 -9.48 0.65
CA ILE A 88 1.20 -9.42 -0.73
C ILE A 88 2.01 -10.67 -1.08
N MET A 89 2.93 -11.09 -0.22
CA MET A 89 3.73 -12.30 -0.43
C MET A 89 2.84 -13.55 -0.52
N MET A 90 1.89 -13.71 0.41
CA MET A 90 0.95 -14.84 0.44
C MET A 90 0.02 -14.87 -0.78
N ALA A 91 -0.23 -13.71 -1.40
CA ALA A 91 -0.96 -13.62 -2.66
C ALA A 91 -0.14 -14.06 -3.90
N GLY A 92 1.11 -14.47 -3.72
CA GLY A 92 1.96 -15.06 -4.77
C GLY A 92 2.83 -14.05 -5.53
N PHE A 93 3.04 -12.86 -4.97
CA PHE A 93 3.98 -11.87 -5.51
C PHE A 93 5.38 -12.10 -4.95
N ASP A 94 6.39 -12.01 -5.81
CA ASP A 94 7.81 -12.19 -5.47
C ASP A 94 8.61 -10.88 -5.58
N GLU A 95 8.01 -9.83 -6.14
CA GLU A 95 8.55 -8.48 -6.19
C GLU A 95 7.53 -7.46 -5.70
N CYS A 96 8.00 -6.44 -4.99
CA CYS A 96 7.13 -5.45 -4.39
C CYS A 96 7.72 -4.04 -4.49
N VAL A 97 6.88 -3.06 -4.81
CA VAL A 97 7.27 -1.64 -4.86
C VAL A 97 6.30 -0.84 -3.99
N MET A 98 6.81 -0.29 -2.90
CA MET A 98 6.06 0.62 -2.04
C MET A 98 6.17 2.05 -2.56
N LEU A 99 5.04 2.68 -2.87
CA LEU A 99 4.97 4.10 -3.18
C LEU A 99 4.50 4.90 -1.97
N VAL A 100 5.27 5.95 -1.68
CA VAL A 100 5.00 6.90 -0.60
C VAL A 100 5.25 8.33 -1.06
N GLY A 101 4.79 9.31 -0.27
CA GLY A 101 5.17 10.70 -0.47
C GLY A 101 6.69 10.90 -0.37
N SER A 102 7.20 11.92 -1.04
CA SER A 102 8.65 12.14 -1.19
C SER A 102 9.40 12.25 0.15
N ASP A 103 8.78 12.86 1.16
CA ASP A 103 9.31 12.98 2.52
C ASP A 103 9.40 11.65 3.29
N ARG A 104 8.67 10.63 2.83
CA ARG A 104 8.54 9.33 3.51
C ARG A 104 9.44 8.24 2.97
N VAL A 105 10.10 8.45 1.83
CA VAL A 105 10.96 7.43 1.22
C VAL A 105 12.03 6.96 2.20
N GLN A 106 12.77 7.89 2.81
CA GLN A 106 13.79 7.55 3.80
C GLN A 106 13.18 6.98 5.09
N ALA A 107 12.03 7.54 5.51
CA ALA A 107 11.36 7.12 6.73
C ALA A 107 10.78 5.70 6.65
N MET A 108 10.59 5.15 5.45
CA MET A 108 10.05 3.80 5.25
C MET A 108 11.11 2.73 5.01
N GLN A 109 12.39 3.10 4.86
CA GLN A 109 13.49 2.15 4.64
C GLN A 109 13.63 1.08 5.72
N TRP A 110 13.04 1.28 6.91
CA TRP A 110 13.06 0.29 7.99
C TRP A 110 12.41 -1.05 7.61
N ILE A 111 11.46 -1.08 6.66
CA ILE A 111 10.76 -2.32 6.28
C ILE A 111 11.71 -3.37 5.72
N HIS A 112 12.82 -2.95 5.09
CA HIS A 112 13.83 -3.87 4.55
C HIS A 112 14.44 -4.79 5.63
N LYS A 113 14.43 -4.37 6.90
CA LYS A 113 14.92 -5.19 8.03
C LYS A 113 14.12 -6.49 8.21
N TYR A 114 12.90 -6.52 7.71
CA TYR A 114 11.95 -7.62 7.81
C TYR A 114 11.89 -8.46 6.52
N ASN A 115 12.71 -8.16 5.51
CA ASN A 115 12.78 -8.91 4.24
C ASN A 115 13.89 -9.98 4.29
N GLY A 116 13.54 -11.25 4.10
CA GLY A 116 14.49 -12.36 3.98
C GLY A 116 13.87 -13.73 4.28
N ASN A 117 14.59 -14.81 3.93
CA ASN A 117 14.06 -16.18 4.04
C ASN A 117 13.73 -16.62 5.49
N ASP A 118 14.42 -16.05 6.48
CA ASP A 118 14.19 -16.29 7.91
C ASP A 118 13.52 -15.10 8.61
N LYS A 119 12.73 -14.31 7.87
CA LYS A 119 12.06 -13.09 8.33
C LYS A 119 10.55 -13.15 8.09
N ASP A 120 9.86 -12.07 8.45
CA ASP A 120 8.40 -11.95 8.33
C ASP A 120 7.90 -12.13 6.89
N PHE A 121 8.67 -11.70 5.89
CA PHE A 121 8.38 -11.89 4.48
C PHE A 121 9.68 -11.97 3.66
N SER A 122 9.60 -12.52 2.44
CA SER A 122 10.75 -12.63 1.53
C SER A 122 10.33 -12.27 0.10
N PHE A 123 10.73 -11.09 -0.34
CA PHE A 123 10.65 -10.63 -1.72
C PHE A 123 12.04 -10.63 -2.35
N ARG A 124 12.12 -11.05 -3.62
CA ARG A 124 13.33 -10.95 -4.43
C ARG A 124 13.76 -9.50 -4.60
N THR A 125 12.79 -8.62 -4.84
CA THR A 125 12.99 -7.17 -4.84
C THR A 125 11.90 -6.51 -4.01
N LEU A 126 12.33 -5.60 -3.14
CA LEU A 126 11.45 -4.71 -2.39
C LEU A 126 12.00 -3.32 -2.59
N ASP A 127 11.28 -2.45 -3.30
CA ASP A 127 11.71 -1.07 -3.52
C ASP A 127 10.77 -0.09 -2.82
N ILE A 128 11.30 1.07 -2.43
CA ILE A 128 10.51 2.17 -1.89
C ILE A 128 10.81 3.40 -2.74
N ILE A 129 9.78 3.91 -3.41
CA ILE A 129 9.92 5.04 -4.33
C ILE A 129 8.91 6.15 -3.99
N SER A 130 9.24 7.36 -4.42
CA SER A 130 8.30 8.47 -4.35
C SER A 130 7.18 8.27 -5.38
N SER A 131 5.95 8.54 -4.97
CA SER A 131 4.80 8.66 -5.89
C SER A 131 4.84 9.94 -6.73
N GLY A 132 5.75 10.87 -6.42
CA GLY A 132 5.83 12.20 -7.05
C GLY A 132 4.90 13.22 -6.41
N SER A 133 4.27 12.89 -5.29
CA SER A 133 3.54 13.81 -4.41
C SER A 133 4.35 14.24 -3.18
#